data_AF-A0A0B2QU94-F1
#
_entry.id   AF-A0A0B2QU94-F1
#
_cell.length_a   1.000
_cell.length_b   1.000
_cell.length_c   1.000
_cell.angle_alpha   90.00
_cell.angle_beta   90.00
_cell.angle_gamma   90.00
#
_symmetry.space_group_name_H-M   'P 1'
#
loop_
_entity.id
_entity.type
_entity.pdbx_description
1 polymer ?
#
loop_
_entity_poly.entity_id
_entity_poly.type
_entity_poly.pdbx_seq_one_letter_code
_entity_poly.pdbx_strand_id
1 'polypeptide(L)' 'CDNKPAIHLTSNPSYHERLKYIDIDCHFIRELVQSNIFKLIHVKTQHQIVDIFTKPLPTSSF' A
#
# COMPACT_ATOMS: atom_id res chain seq x y z
N CYS A 1 17.42 -5.01 10.58
CA CYS A 1 16.48 -5.24 9.46
C CYS A 1 15.35 -6.10 10.00
N ASP A 2 14.33 -5.46 10.55
CA ASP A 2 13.54 -6.06 11.64
C ASP A 2 12.16 -6.56 11.21
N ASN A 3 11.93 -6.69 9.91
CA ASN A 3 10.64 -7.11 9.40
C ASN A 3 10.62 -8.63 9.17
N LYS A 4 10.51 -9.41 10.25
CA LYS A 4 10.27 -10.86 10.21
C LYS A 4 9.11 -11.27 9.26
N PRO A 5 8.01 -10.49 9.14
CA PRO A 5 6.99 -10.70 8.10
C PRO A 5 7.52 -10.69 6.67
N ALA A 6 8.42 -9.77 6.33
CA ALA A 6 8.99 -9.66 4.99
C ALA A 6 9.78 -10.92 4.60
N ILE A 7 10.55 -11.49 5.54
CA ILE A 7 11.30 -12.73 5.32
C ILE A 7 10.35 -13.90 5.03
N HIS A 8 9.30 -14.07 5.83
CA HIS A 8 8.34 -15.16 5.67
C HIS A 8 7.49 -15.03 4.38
N LEU A 9 7.30 -13.80 3.89
CA LEU A 9 6.59 -13.52 2.65
C LEU A 9 7.46 -13.74 1.40
N THR A 10 8.78 -13.51 1.48
CA THR A 10 9.72 -13.83 0.40
C THR A 10 9.92 -15.33 0.16
N SER A 11 9.57 -16.19 1.12
CA SER A 11 9.75 -17.64 1.00
C SER A 11 8.73 -18.33 0.09
N ASN A 12 7.65 -17.65 -0.32
CA ASN A 12 6.66 -18.21 -1.24
C ASN A 12 6.78 -17.57 -2.64
N PRO A 13 7.13 -18.34 -3.69
CA PRO A 13 7.38 -17.81 -5.04
C PRO A 13 6.19 -17.04 -5.65
N SER A 14 4.97 -17.46 -5.35
CA SER A 14 3.74 -16.80 -5.82
C SER A 14 3.51 -15.42 -5.21
N TYR A 15 3.96 -15.22 -3.96
CA TYR A 15 3.93 -13.90 -3.32
C TYR A 15 5.14 -13.08 -3.74
N HIS A 16 6.27 -13.71 -4.06
CA HIS A 16 7.47 -13.01 -4.50
C HIS A 16 7.23 -12.18 -5.77
N GLU A 17 6.48 -12.69 -6.75
CA GLU A 17 6.13 -11.92 -7.95
C GLU A 17 5.12 -10.81 -7.64
N ARG A 18 4.10 -11.08 -6.83
CA ARG A 18 3.07 -10.11 -6.45
C ARG A 18 3.62 -8.99 -5.55
N LEU A 19 4.60 -9.30 -4.70
CA LEU A 19 5.30 -8.36 -3.83
C LEU A 19 6.34 -7.55 -4.61
N LYS A 20 6.97 -8.15 -5.63
CA LYS A 20 7.92 -7.44 -6.49
C LYS A 20 7.29 -6.19 -7.11
N TYR A 21 6.05 -6.25 -7.58
CA TYR A 21 5.35 -5.06 -8.09
C TYR A 21 5.13 -4.00 -7.01
N ILE A 22 4.67 -4.40 -5.83
CA ILE A 22 4.45 -3.47 -4.70
C ILE A 22 5.78 -2.82 -4.25
N ASP A 23 6.85 -3.60 -4.18
CA ASP A 23 8.19 -3.12 -3.82
C ASP A 23 8.75 -2.14 -4.86
N ILE A 24 8.57 -2.45 -6.16
CA ILE A 24 8.95 -1.57 -7.26
C ILE A 24 8.16 -0.26 -7.20
N ASP A 25 6.83 -0.34 -7.06
CA ASP A 25 5.96 0.83 -7.01
C ASP A 25 6.29 1.72 -5.79
N CYS A 26 6.54 1.10 -4.63
CA CYS A 26 6.96 1.81 -3.43
C CYS A 26 8.30 2.51 -3.62
N HIS A 27 9.29 1.83 -4.24
CA HIS A 27 10.59 2.42 -4.52
C HIS A 27 10.47 3.60 -5.50
N PHE A 28 9.70 3.42 -6.57
CA PHE A 28 9.47 4.43 -7.60
C PHE A 28 8.81 5.68 -7.01
N ILE A 29 7.72 5.52 -6.25
CA ILE A 29 7.04 6.63 -5.58
C ILE A 29 7.99 7.33 -4.60
N ARG A 30 8.79 6.58 -3.83
CA ARG A 30 9.76 7.15 -2.90
C ARG A 30 10.80 8.02 -3.62
N GLU A 31 11.34 7.55 -4.75
CA GLU A 31 12.32 8.32 -5.54
C GLU A 31 11.74 9.61 -6.12
N LEU A 32 10.48 9.56 -6.59
CA LEU A 32 9.79 10.74 -7.11
C LEU A 32 9.51 11.78 -6.02
N VAL A 33 9.20 11.32 -4.80
CA VAL A 33 9.02 12.21 -3.63
C VAL A 33 10.36 12.81 -3.20
N GLN A 34 11.44 12.01 -3.15
CA GLN A 34 12.78 12.50 -2.84
C GLN A 34 13.30 13.50 -3.88
N SER A 35 12.95 13.28 -5.14
CA SER A 35 13.27 14.19 -6.26
C SER A 35 12.39 15.44 -6.29
N ASN A 36 11.50 15.65 -5.31
CA ASN A 36 10.52 16.74 -5.25
C ASN A 36 9.59 16.83 -6.47
N ILE A 37 9.46 15.75 -7.26
CA ILE A 37 8.53 15.67 -8.39
C ILE A 37 7.10 15.50 -7.88
N PHE A 38 6.94 14.73 -6.80
CA PHE A 38 5.66 14.56 -6.11
C PHE A 38 5.73 15.00 -4.65
N LYS A 39 4.63 15.59 -4.18
CA LYS A 39 4.42 15.89 -2.76
C LYS A 39 3.33 14.99 -2.22
N LEU A 40 3.67 14.14 -1.26
CA LEU A 40 2.69 13.37 -0.52
C LEU A 40 1.96 14.29 0.47
N ILE A 41 0.63 14.35 0.37
CA ILE A 41 -0.23 15.11 1.28
C ILE A 41 -1.08 14.10 2.05
N HIS A 42 -1.04 14.19 3.38
CA HIS A 42 -1.92 13.40 4.21
C HIS A 42 -3.35 13.94 4.13
N VAL A 43 -4.29 13.10 3.69
CA VAL A 43 -5.72 13.41 3.68
C VAL A 43 -6.37 12.65 4.83
N LYS A 44 -7.07 13.35 5.73
CA LYS A 44 -7.83 12.71 6.81
C LYS A 44 -8.89 11.78 6.22
N THR A 45 -9.12 10.63 6.84
CA THR A 45 -10.10 9.62 6.40
C THR A 45 -11.48 10.20 6.09
N GLN A 46 -11.96 11.17 6.87
CA GLN A 46 -13.24 11.84 6.64
C GLN A 46 -13.34 12.58 5.29
N HIS A 47 -12.20 12.93 4.69
CA HIS A 47 -12.10 13.60 3.40
C HIS A 47 -11.64 12.66 2.28
N GLN A 48 -11.44 11.37 2.57
CA GLN A 48 -11.10 10.36 1.57
C GLN A 48 -12.39 9.84 0.93
N ILE A 49 -12.93 10.60 -0.04
CA ILE A 49 -14.18 10.25 -0.75
C ILE A 49 -14.10 8.85 -1.39
N VAL A 50 -12.89 8.42 -1.76
CA VAL A 50 -12.61 7.06 -2.29
C VAL A 50 -13.04 5.96 -1.34
N ASP A 51 -13.02 6.19 -0.01
CA ASP A 51 -13.44 5.21 0.97
C ASP A 51 -14.92 4.82 0.81
N ILE A 52 -15.76 5.72 0.30
CA ILE A 52 -17.17 5.42 0.02
C ILE A 52 -17.30 4.38 -1.09
N PHE A 53 -16.36 4.39 -2.04
CA PHE A 53 -16.35 3.48 -3.19
C PHE A 53 -15.55 2.19 -2.95
N THR A 54 -14.65 2.18 -1.98
CA THR A 54 -13.76 1.03 -1.71
C THR A 54 -14.13 0.27 -0.43
N LYS A 55 -14.82 0.89 0.52
CA LYS A 55 -15.26 0.20 1.74
C LYS A 55 -16.45 -0.70 1.43
N PRO A 56 -16.43 -1.94 1.94
CA PRO A 56 -17.62 -2.79 1.88
C PRO A 56 -18.75 -2.11 2.66
N LEU A 57 -19.98 -2.25 2.16
CA LEU A 57 -21.15 -1.80 2.88
C LEU A 57 -21.18 -2.49 4.25
N PRO A 58 -21.54 -1.76 5.33
CA PRO A 58 -21.67 -2.37 6.64
C PRO A 58 -22.70 -3.50 6.55
N THR A 59 -22.24 -4.73 6.78
CA THR A 59 -23.14 -5.88 6.91
C THR A 59 -23.94 -5.69 8.18
N SER A 60 -25.24 -5.44 8.07
CA SER A 60 -26.15 -5.58 9.20
C SER A 60 -26.18 -7.05 9.57
N SER A 61 -25.53 -7.41 10.68
CA SER A 61 -25.76 -8.71 11.31
C SER A 61 -27.21 -8.69 11.81
N PHE A 62 -28.08 -9.39 11.08
CA PHE A 62 -29.42 -9.74 11.51
C PHE A 62 -29.35 -10.91 12.49
#